data_AF-A0AAV9EJ71-F1
#
_entry.id   AF-A0AAV9EJ71-F1
#
_cell.length_a   1.000
_cell.length_b   1.000
_cell.length_c   1.000
_cell.angle_alpha   90.00
_cell.angle_beta   90.00
_cell.angle_gamma   90.00
#
_symmetry.space_group_name_H-M   'P 1'
#
loop_
_entity.id
_entity.type
_entity.pdbx_description
1 polymer ?
#
loop_
_entity_poly.entity_id
_entity_poly.type
_entity_poly.pdbx_seq_one_letter_code
_entity_poly.pdbx_strand_id
1 'polypeptide(L)' 'MNSLSSLLRVCRQLPDKDDSFSAYKARRFNATTPHGQSVAELGCEPILHMRHFQATGKLPDKLVGQILGGKDNRIPTPR' A
#
# COMPACT_ATOMS: atom_id res chain seq x y z
N MET A 1 -7.47 -12.44 -12.58
CA MET A 1 -6.04 -12.43 -12.20
C MET A 1 -5.26 -11.87 -13.39
N ASN A 2 -4.29 -10.98 -13.19
CA ASN A 2 -3.45 -10.50 -14.30
C ASN A 2 -2.54 -11.65 -14.77
N SER A 3 -2.52 -11.94 -16.07
CA SER A 3 -1.58 -12.90 -16.65
C SER A 3 -0.27 -12.20 -17.05
N LEU A 4 0.83 -12.96 -17.03
CA LEU A 4 2.13 -12.47 -17.52
C LEU A 4 2.04 -11.99 -18.98
N SER A 5 1.28 -12.70 -19.82
CA SER A 5 1.05 -12.33 -21.21
C SER A 5 0.38 -10.96 -21.37
N SER A 6 -0.61 -10.66 -20.53
CA SER A 6 -1.28 -9.36 -20.53
C SER A 6 -0.35 -8.23 -20.10
N LEU A 7 0.51 -8.46 -19.11
CA LEU A 7 1.51 -7.48 -18.67
C LEU A 7 2.53 -7.18 -19.79
N LEU A 8 3.08 -8.23 -20.42
CA LEU A 8 4.06 -8.08 -21.51
C LEU A 8 3.50 -7.36 -22.73
N ARG A 9 2.20 -7.56 -23.03
CA ARG A 9 1.53 -6.85 -24.13
C ARG A 9 1.49 -5.35 -23.87
N VAL A 10 1.19 -4.94 -22.65
CA VAL A 10 1.17 -3.52 -22.26
C VAL A 10 2.58 -2.94 -22.27
N CYS A 11 3.56 -3.64 -21.72
CA CYS A 11 4.96 -3.17 -21.70
C CYS A 11 5.51 -2.87 -23.10
N ARG A 12 5.15 -3.68 -24.11
CA ARG A 12 5.56 -3.47 -25.51
C ARG A 12 4.88 -2.27 -26.18
N GLN A 13 3.80 -1.76 -25.62
CA GLN A 13 3.09 -0.58 -26.13
C GLN A 13 3.62 0.73 -25.52
N LEU A 14 4.49 0.65 -24.50
CA LEU A 14 5.07 1.82 -23.88
C LEU A 14 6.18 2.38 -24.80
N PRO A 15 6.16 3.68 -25.15
CA PRO A 15 7.25 4.33 -25.87
C PRO A 15 8.59 4.17 -25.16
N ASP A 16 9.61 3.84 -25.94
CA ASP A 16 10.99 3.53 -25.51
C ASP A 16 11.81 4.79 -25.12
N LYS A 17 11.18 5.97 -25.04
CA LYS A 17 11.86 7.24 -24.73
C LYS A 17 11.69 7.55 -23.24
N ASP A 18 12.82 7.58 -22.54
CA ASP A 18 12.93 7.68 -21.07
C ASP A 18 12.13 8.82 -20.40
N ASP A 19 11.76 9.86 -21.14
CA ASP A 19 11.08 11.05 -20.60
C ASP A 19 9.59 11.19 -20.94
N SER A 20 9.01 10.35 -21.81
CA SER A 20 7.58 10.49 -22.19
C SER A 20 6.61 10.28 -21.01
N PHE A 21 7.07 9.63 -19.95
CA PHE A 21 6.29 9.35 -18.75
C PHE A 21 6.63 10.21 -17.54
N SER A 22 7.60 11.12 -17.67
CA SER A 22 8.04 11.98 -16.57
C SER A 22 6.88 12.74 -15.92
N ALA A 23 5.98 13.30 -16.74
CA ALA A 23 4.78 14.01 -16.30
C ALA A 23 3.72 13.12 -15.61
N TYR A 24 3.75 11.82 -15.85
CA TYR A 24 2.80 10.85 -15.28
C TYR A 24 3.38 10.09 -14.09
N LYS A 25 4.64 10.36 -13.70
CA LYS A 25 5.23 9.75 -12.50
C LYS A 25 4.43 10.17 -11.28
N ALA A 26 3.87 9.19 -10.59
CA ALA A 26 3.20 9.42 -9.32
C ALA A 26 4.17 10.13 -8.35
N ARG A 27 3.71 11.22 -7.73
CA ARG A 27 4.50 11.92 -6.72
C ARG A 27 4.76 10.95 -5.57
N ARG A 28 6.04 10.77 -5.20
CA ARG A 28 6.40 9.94 -4.05
C ARG A 28 5.87 10.60 -2.78
N PHE A 29 5.09 9.85 -2.01
CA PHE A 29 4.65 10.25 -0.68
C PHE A 29 5.80 10.02 0.29
N ASN A 30 6.55 11.08 0.59
CA ASN A 30 7.63 11.06 1.58
C ASN A 30 7.17 11.53 2.97
N ALA A 31 5.85 11.61 3.19
CA ALA A 31 5.28 12.04 4.46
C ALA A 31 5.43 10.94 5.51
N THR A 32 5.72 11.34 6.74
CA THR A 32 5.73 10.48 7.92
C THR A 32 4.51 10.76 8.79
N THR A 33 4.05 9.76 9.52
CA THR A 33 3.05 9.89 10.56
C THR A 33 3.66 10.63 11.76
N PRO A 34 2.84 11.17 12.69
CA PRO A 34 3.34 11.77 13.94
C PRO A 34 4.23 10.85 14.78
N HIS A 35 4.16 9.54 14.55
CA HIS A 35 4.99 8.52 15.21
C HIS A 35 6.22 8.09 14.39
N GLY A 36 6.55 8.81 13.31
CA GLY A 36 7.75 8.59 12.51
C GLY A 36 7.66 7.45 11.49
N GLN A 37 6.51 6.80 11.33
CA GLN A 37 6.32 5.76 10.30
C GLN A 37 6.02 6.38 8.95
N SER A 38 6.47 5.78 7.85
CA SER A 38 6.13 6.29 6.51
C SER A 38 4.64 6.09 6.21
N VAL A 39 4.00 7.10 5.63
CA VAL A 39 2.61 6.98 5.16
C VAL A 39 2.47 5.88 4.11
N ALA A 40 3.51 5.66 3.29
CA ALA A 40 3.53 4.57 2.32
C ALA A 40 3.50 3.19 2.99
N GLU A 41 4.25 3.02 4.08
CA GLU A 41 4.27 1.76 4.85
C GLU A 41 2.92 1.49 5.52
N LEU A 42 2.32 2.54 6.10
CA LEU A 42 1.00 2.45 6.72
C LEU A 42 -0.08 2.05 5.70
N GLY A 43 -0.03 2.63 4.49
CA GLY A 43 -0.99 2.35 3.43
C GLY A 43 -0.87 0.94 2.82
N CYS A 44 0.30 0.30 2.95
CA CYS A 44 0.51 -1.07 2.48
C CYS A 44 -0.12 -2.12 3.40
N GLU A 45 -0.25 -1.84 4.70
CA GLU A 45 -0.72 -2.85 5.65
C GLU A 45 -2.16 -3.33 5.36
N PRO A 46 -3.15 -2.44 5.11
CA PRO A 46 -4.52 -2.86 4.82
C PRO A 46 -4.65 -3.75 3.57
N ILE A 47 -3.92 -3.44 2.49
CA ILE A 47 -4.00 -4.24 1.26
C ILE A 47 -3.36 -5.62 1.44
N LEU A 48 -2.32 -5.73 2.28
CA LEU A 48 -1.72 -7.02 2.62
C LEU A 48 -2.68 -7.87 3.45
N HIS A 49 -3.41 -7.28 4.40
CA HIS A 49 -4.44 -7.97 5.16
C HIS A 49 -5.54 -8.53 4.25
N MET A 50 -6.01 -7.74 3.29
CA MET A 50 -7.04 -8.19 2.33
C MET A 50 -6.52 -9.33 1.45
N ARG A 51 -5.28 -9.24 0.96
CA ARG A 51 -4.67 -10.32 0.16
C ARG A 51 -4.50 -11.60 0.95
N HIS A 52 -4.08 -11.49 2.21
CA HIS A 52 -3.99 -12.64 3.10
C HIS A 52 -5.36 -13.32 3.25
N PHE A 53 -6.39 -12.54 3.57
CA PHE A 53 -7.76 -13.07 3.70
C PHE A 53 -8.26 -13.73 2.41
N GLN A 54 -8.02 -13.11 1.24
CA GLN A 54 -8.40 -13.70 -0.04
C GLN A 54 -7.70 -15.04 -0.32
N ALA A 55 -6.47 -15.21 0.16
CA ALA A 55 -5.71 -16.44 -0.04
C ALA A 55 -6.05 -17.53 0.98
N THR A 56 -6.32 -17.16 2.23
CA THR A 56 -6.44 -18.12 3.36
C THR A 56 -7.85 -18.26 3.92
N GLY A 57 -8.76 -17.34 3.60
CA GLY A 57 -10.09 -17.24 4.20
C GLY A 57 -10.08 -16.79 5.66
N LYS A 58 -8.92 -16.38 6.20
CA LYS A 58 -8.75 -15.97 7.61
C LYS A 58 -8.16 -14.58 7.70
N LEU A 59 -8.59 -13.81 8.70
CA LEU A 59 -7.99 -12.51 8.99
C LEU A 59 -6.63 -12.74 9.68
N PRO A 60 -5.60 -11.92 9.41
CA PRO A 60 -4.33 -12.03 10.10
C PRO A 60 -4.47 -11.83 11.61
N ASP A 61 -3.82 -12.66 12.42
CA ASP A 61 -3.89 -12.60 13.89
C ASP A 61 -3.48 -11.22 14.43
N LYS A 62 -2.51 -10.58 13.78
CA LYS A 62 -2.08 -9.21 14.10
C LYS A 62 -3.23 -8.21 13.97
N LEU A 63 -4.00 -8.29 12.88
CA LEU A 63 -5.15 -7.40 12.65
C LEU A 63 -6.26 -7.67 13.66
N VAL A 64 -6.56 -8.94 13.92
CA VAL A 64 -7.56 -9.33 14.92
C VAL A 64 -7.15 -8.84 16.32
N GLY A 65 -5.89 -9.02 16.69
CA GLY A 65 -5.33 -8.52 17.94
C GLY A 65 -5.36 -7.00 18.06
N GLN A 66 -5.15 -6.25 16.97
CA GLN A 66 -5.29 -4.79 16.97
C GLN A 66 -6.74 -4.34 17.20
N ILE A 67 -7.70 -5.00 16.54
CA ILE A 67 -9.13 -4.67 16.67
C ILE A 67 -9.65 -5.02 18.07
N LEU A 68 -9.33 -6.22 18.56
CA LEU A 68 -9.81 -6.70 19.86
C LEU A 68 -9.02 -6.10 21.04
N GLY A 69 -7.74 -5.78 20.82
CA GLY A 69 -6.81 -5.34 21.86
C GLY A 69 -6.83 -3.84 22.17
N GLY A 70 -7.64 -3.04 21.47
CA GLY A 70 -8.02 -1.68 21.86
C GLY A 70 -6.90 -0.80 22.44
N LYS A 71 -5.71 -0.76 21.82
CA LYS A 71 -4.69 0.22 22.20
C LYS A 71 -4.85 1.51 21.40
N ASP A 72 -5.74 2.35 21.93
CA ASP A 72 -5.57 3.79 22.10
C ASP A 72 -4.80 4.51 20.98
N ASN A 73 -5.46 4.71 19.84
CA ASN A 73 -5.05 5.73 18.87
C ASN A 73 -5.44 7.11 19.42
N ARG A 74 -4.82 7.52 20.54
CA ARG A 74 -4.81 8.92 20.97
C ARG A 74 -4.07 9.70 19.91
N ILE A 75 -4.83 10.32 19.01
CA ILE A 75 -4.39 11.47 18.25
C ILE A 75 -3.88 12.48 19.29
N PRO A 76 -2.59 12.82 19.36
CA PRO A 76 -2.13 13.86 20.26
C PRO A 76 -2.75 15.17 19.78
N THR A 77 -3.55 15.81 20.62
CA THR A 77 -4.00 17.18 20.38
C THR A 77 -2.79 18.12 20.36
N PRO A 78 -2.67 19.02 19.37
CA PRO A 78 -1.60 20.00 19.37
C PRO A 78 -1.80 20.98 20.54
N ARG A 79 -0.77 21.17 21.37
CA ARG A 79 -0.65 22.30 22.30
C ARG A 79 -0.13 23.51 21.56
#